data_AF-A0A3D2ECN5-F1
#
_entry.id   AF-A0A3D2ECN5-F1
#
_cell.length_a   1.000
_cell.length_b   1.000
_cell.length_c   1.000
_cell.angle_alpha   90.00
_cell.angle_beta   90.00
_cell.angle_gamma   90.00
#
_symmetry.space_group_name_H-M   'P 1'
#
loop_
_entity.id
_entity.type
_entity.pdbx_description
1 polymer ?
#
loop_
_entity_poly.entity_id
_entity_poly.type
_entity_poly.pdbx_seq_one_letter_code
_entity_poly.pdbx_strand_id
1 'polypeptide(L)' 'STRSPQWTGGGVVFAPVPRDYSFKINKKEKRAALKSVLTSRVLDNKLIVVDELKFDEIKTKKFQA' A
#
# COMPACT_ATOMS: atom_id res chain seq x y z
N SER A 1 -10.03 -40.44 -17.62
CA SER A 1 -11.13 -39.72 -16.96
C SER A 1 -11.39 -38.43 -17.74
N THR A 2 -12.64 -38.01 -17.93
CA THR A 2 -12.97 -36.73 -18.61
C THR A 2 -12.58 -35.50 -17.79
N ARG A 3 -12.24 -35.68 -16.50
CA ARG A 3 -11.74 -34.61 -15.62
C ARG A 3 -10.22 -34.43 -15.67
N SER A 4 -9.53 -35.21 -16.50
CA SER A 4 -8.07 -35.13 -16.55
C SER A 4 -7.61 -33.82 -17.20
N PRO A 5 -6.50 -33.21 -16.73
CA PRO A 5 -6.10 -31.85 -17.10
C PRO A 5 -5.79 -31.62 -18.59
N GLN A 6 -5.50 -32.69 -19.34
CA GLN A 6 -5.27 -32.63 -20.78
C GLN A 6 -6.55 -32.39 -21.60
N TRP A 7 -7.73 -32.58 -21.00
CA TRP A 7 -9.01 -32.38 -21.66
C TRP A 7 -9.56 -30.98 -21.37
N THR A 8 -10.22 -30.39 -22.36
CA THR A 8 -10.94 -29.12 -22.21
C THR A 8 -12.06 -29.26 -21.16
N GLY A 9 -12.02 -28.44 -20.10
CA GLY A 9 -12.94 -28.56 -18.95
C GLY A 9 -12.51 -29.57 -17.88
N GLY A 10 -11.32 -30.17 -18.01
CA GLY A 10 -10.66 -30.92 -16.95
C GLY A 10 -10.07 -30.04 -15.84
N GLY A 11 -9.48 -30.66 -14.81
CA GLY A 11 -8.88 -29.93 -13.70
C GLY A 11 -7.63 -29.11 -14.08
N VAL A 12 -7.36 -28.03 -13.35
CA VAL A 12 -6.16 -27.19 -13.54
C VAL A 12 -5.00 -27.75 -12.70
N VAL A 13 -3.87 -28.10 -13.34
CA VAL A 13 -2.71 -28.75 -12.68
C VAL A 13 -2.05 -27.88 -11.62
N PHE A 14 -1.83 -26.59 -11.94
CA PHE A 14 -1.20 -25.62 -11.05
C PHE A 14 -2.13 -24.44 -10.80
N ALA A 15 -3.30 -24.74 -10.21
CA ALA A 15 -4.21 -23.68 -9.81
C ALA A 15 -3.54 -22.77 -8.75
N PRO A 16 -3.72 -21.44 -8.83
CA PRO A 16 -3.22 -20.55 -7.81
C PRO A 16 -3.95 -20.82 -6.50
N VAL A 17 -3.20 -21.22 -5.48
CA VAL A 17 -3.71 -21.42 -4.13
C VAL A 17 -3.65 -20.09 -3.37
N PRO A 18 -4.65 -19.75 -2.54
CA PRO A 18 -4.56 -18.60 -1.65
C PRO A 18 -3.30 -18.71 -0.79
N ARG A 19 -2.40 -17.71 -0.90
CA ARG A 19 -1.18 -17.64 -0.12
C ARG A 19 -0.96 -16.21 0.37
N ASP A 20 -0.33 -16.10 1.53
CA ASP A 20 0.17 -14.81 1.99
C ASP A 20 1.46 -14.45 1.24
N TYR A 21 1.53 -13.22 0.77
CA TYR A 21 2.70 -12.63 0.08
C TYR A 21 3.45 -11.65 0.99
N SER A 22 3.14 -11.63 2.29
CA SER A 22 3.85 -10.79 3.24
C SER A 22 5.30 -11.26 3.40
N PHE A 23 6.24 -10.32 3.24
CA PHE A 23 7.66 -10.57 3.47
C PHE A 23 8.12 -9.76 4.68
N LYS A 24 8.90 -10.41 5.55
CA LYS A 24 9.48 -9.73 6.72
C LYS A 24 10.60 -8.79 6.27
N ILE A 25 10.40 -7.50 6.52
CA ILE A 25 11.45 -6.48 6.33
C ILE A 25 12.13 -6.17 7.67
N ASN A 26 13.41 -5.82 7.64
CA ASN A 26 14.13 -5.43 8.85
C ASN A 26 13.61 -4.11 9.40
N LYS A 27 13.55 -3.98 10.74
CA LYS A 27 13.10 -2.75 11.41
C LYS A 27 13.95 -1.53 11.01
N LYS A 28 15.26 -1.72 10.77
CA LYS A 28 16.19 -0.66 10.36
C LYS A 28 15.91 -0.17 8.94
N GLU A 29 15.68 -1.08 8.00
CA GLU A 29 15.34 -0.75 6.60
C GLU A 29 14.02 0.00 6.51
N LYS A 30 12.98 -0.44 7.24
CA LYS A 30 11.70 0.26 7.29
C LYS A 30 11.85 1.71 7.79
N ARG A 31 12.69 1.93 8.81
CA ARG A 31 12.98 3.28 9.32
C ARG A 31 13.76 4.12 8.31
N ALA A 32 14.73 3.53 7.62
CA ALA A 32 15.50 4.22 6.59
C ALA A 32 14.61 4.65 5.41
N ALA A 33 13.72 3.77 4.95
CA ALA A 33 12.75 4.08 3.90
C ALA A 33 11.83 5.26 4.29
N LEU A 34 11.31 5.27 5.52
CA LEU A 34 10.48 6.39 6.00
C LEU A 34 11.23 7.72 6.00
N LYS A 35 12.47 7.74 6.47
CA LYS A 35 13.31 8.96 6.45
C LYS A 35 13.56 9.43 5.02
N SER A 36 13.91 8.51 4.13
CA SER A 36 14.16 8.81 2.72
C SER A 36 12.93 9.41 2.03
N VAL A 37 11.74 8.85 2.27
CA VAL A 37 10.48 9.38 1.72
C VAL A 37 10.20 10.79 2.26
N LEU A 38 10.36 11.03 3.57
CA LEU A 38 10.17 12.35 4.14
C LEU A 38 11.14 13.37 3.55
N THR A 39 12.43 13.04 3.44
CA THR A 39 13.43 13.91 2.80
C THR A 39 13.05 14.22 1.35
N SER A 40 12.62 13.22 0.58
CA SER A 40 12.17 13.42 -0.79
C SER A 40 10.96 14.36 -0.87
N ARG A 41 10.00 14.27 0.05
CA ARG A 41 8.84 15.18 0.08
C ARG A 41 9.20 16.61 0.46
N VAL A 42 10.22 16.78 1.30
CA VAL A 42 10.78 18.12 1.61
C VAL A 42 11.45 18.72 0.37
N LEU A 43 12.30 17.94 -0.33
CA LEU A 43 12.96 18.40 -1.56
C LEU A 43 11.96 18.78 -2.65
N ASP A 44 10.86 18.03 -2.76
CA ASP A 44 9.76 18.30 -3.67
C ASP A 44 8.87 19.49 -3.26
N ASN A 45 9.16 20.17 -2.14
CA ASN A 45 8.33 21.22 -1.53
C ASN A 45 6.86 20.80 -1.28
N LYS A 46 6.60 19.50 -1.10
CA LYS A 46 5.27 18.92 -0.86
C LYS A 46 5.00 18.64 0.62
N LEU A 47 5.88 19.10 1.51
CA LEU A 47 5.75 18.90 2.95
C LEU A 47 5.36 20.23 3.61
N ILE A 48 4.17 20.27 4.18
CA ILE A 48 3.64 21.40 4.93
C ILE A 48 3.55 20.97 6.40
N VAL A 49 4.16 21.74 7.30
CA VAL A 49 4.04 21.55 8.74
C VAL A 49 3.01 22.56 9.25
N VAL A 50 1.95 22.09 9.88
CA VAL A 50 0.90 22.91 10.49
C VAL A 50 0.89 22.62 11.99
N ASP A 51 0.87 23.67 12.82
CA ASP A 51 0.98 23.55 14.28
C ASP A 51 -0.35 23.07 14.91
N GLU A 52 -1.48 23.64 14.47
CA GLU A 52 -2.80 23.25 14.94
C GLU A 52 -3.83 23.27 13.80
N LEU A 53 -4.62 22.21 13.71
CA LEU A 53 -5.77 22.10 12.81
C LEU A 53 -7.04 22.55 13.53
N LYS A 54 -7.21 23.86 13.73
CA LYS A 54 -8.42 24.43 14.33
C LYS A 54 -9.53 24.51 13.29
N PHE A 55 -10.55 23.66 13.45
CA PHE A 55 -11.79 23.69 12.67
C PHE A 55 -12.96 24.03 13.58
N ASP A 56 -13.54 25.22 13.41
CA ASP A 56 -14.76 25.62 14.14
C ASP A 56 -15.99 24.77 13.76
N GLU A 57 -15.93 24.05 12.63
CA GLU A 57 -17.02 23.20 12.14
C GLU A 57 -16.47 22.07 11.27
N ILE A 58 -16.96 20.84 11.46
CA ILE A 58 -16.56 19.65 10.68
C ILE A 58 -17.27 19.68 9.32
N LYS A 59 -16.81 20.55 8.42
CA LYS A 59 -17.32 20.64 7.04
C LYS A 59 -16.17 20.47 6.05
N THR A 60 -16.26 19.45 5.21
CA THR A 60 -15.29 19.15 4.14
C THR A 60 -15.13 20.29 3.14
N LYS A 61 -16.17 21.11 2.93
CA LYS A 61 -16.10 22.32 2.09
C LYS A 61 -15.19 23.41 2.66
N LYS A 62 -15.05 23.49 3.99
CA LYS A 62 -14.12 24.42 4.67
C LYS A 62 -12.69 23.86 4.77
N PHE A 63 -12.51 22.58 4.45
CA PHE A 63 -11.22 21.89 4.37
C PHE A 63 -10.73 21.79 2.91
N GLN A 64 -10.82 22.87 2.15
CA GLN A 64 -10.18 22.92 0.82
C GLN A 64 -8.74 23.41 0.97
N ALA A 65 -7.82 22.56 0.51
CA ALA A 65 -6.40 22.83 0.36
C ALA A 65 -6.12 23.65 -0.90
#